data_AF-A0A1I7TJ20-F1
#
_entry.id   AF-A0A1I7TJ20-F1
#
_cell.length_a   1.000
_cell.length_b   1.000
_cell.length_c   1.000
_cell.angle_alpha   90.00
_cell.angle_beta   90.00
_cell.angle_gamma   90.00
#
_symmetry.space_group_name_H-M   'P 1'
#
loop_
_entity.id
_entity.type
_entity.pdbx_description
1 polymer ?
#
loop_
_entity_poly.entity_id
_entity_poly.type
_entity_poly.pdbx_seq_one_letter_code
_entity_poly.pdbx_strand_id
1 'polypeptide(L)'
;MDPYIEVEGHGKTVPVAVDEDGTVNEETLRAAFLLEQEVPIGLYRNKLALKRRRQGNELVFELKANWSGAKFEIKWEEERRSRLVKSIDQGAPKPKRQKVEPDMKDLPVDGDILAEVQQYCLYFIVDDFCKRNVVPLTPRLAATSRSGENLSFEIGDVISIYSSFDKKFKVTASVVKCIDMLDIIILQSLDADFCKKNLVFNSTIPEIGTKNLQMGYSVDDLGIDHHLLSTGVVASHWTLTRYTGSTCFYNGGASCWDENEHLMGIQVEVGEEQHDTGTPYTASGGRCCIVLAHNIFNNIRELLPPVRGNVCIQLDSDDDDADNDIHVIDEVTNGTD
;
A
#
# COMPACT_ATOMS: atom_id res chain seq x y z
N MET A 1 -26.95 29.63 29.08
CA MET A 1 -27.25 28.27 28.61
C MET A 1 -26.24 27.98 27.54
N ASP A 2 -25.49 26.89 27.70
CA ASP A 2 -24.53 26.50 26.69
C ASP A 2 -25.28 26.07 25.42
N PRO A 3 -24.78 26.44 24.23
CA PRO A 3 -25.44 26.07 23.00
C PRO A 3 -25.43 24.55 22.81
N TYR A 4 -26.57 23.99 22.44
CA TYR A 4 -26.73 22.55 22.20
C TYR A 4 -27.63 22.28 21.00
N ILE A 5 -27.51 21.06 20.47
CA ILE A 5 -28.42 20.47 19.49
C ILE A 5 -29.04 19.20 20.03
N GLU A 6 -30.24 18.86 19.57
CA GLU A 6 -30.83 17.55 19.85
C GLU A 6 -30.37 16.56 18.78
N VAL A 7 -29.70 15.49 19.20
CA VAL A 7 -29.21 14.44 18.31
C VAL A 7 -29.95 13.15 18.59
N GLU A 8 -30.56 12.56 17.58
CA GLU A 8 -31.25 11.28 17.63
C GLU A 8 -30.39 10.18 17.03
N GLY A 9 -30.23 9.06 17.74
CA GLY A 9 -29.52 7.88 17.25
C GLY A 9 -30.00 6.61 17.95
N HIS A 10 -30.25 5.54 17.19
CA HIS A 10 -30.74 4.24 17.67
C HIS A 10 -31.90 4.34 18.70
N GLY A 11 -32.87 5.22 18.43
CA GLY A 11 -34.07 5.40 19.26
C GLY A 11 -33.86 6.20 20.55
N LYS A 12 -32.70 6.84 20.73
CA LYS A 12 -32.43 7.78 21.83
C LYS A 12 -32.19 9.18 21.28
N THR A 13 -32.71 10.18 21.98
CA THR A 13 -32.42 11.60 21.71
C THR A 13 -31.60 12.16 22.86
N VAL A 14 -30.43 12.72 22.55
CA VAL A 14 -29.48 13.26 23.52
C VAL A 14 -29.15 14.71 23.15
N PRO A 15 -29.15 15.65 24.11
CA PRO A 15 -28.64 16.99 23.88
C PRO A 15 -27.10 16.95 23.81
N VAL A 16 -26.55 17.48 22.72
CA VAL A 16 -25.10 17.50 22.45
C VAL A 16 -24.62 18.95 22.43
N ALA A 17 -23.57 19.24 23.20
CA ALA A 17 -22.95 20.57 23.25
C ALA A 17 -22.37 20.95 21.88
N VAL A 18 -22.47 22.23 21.55
CA VAL A 18 -22.02 22.81 20.28
C VAL A 18 -21.10 23.98 20.60
N ASP A 19 -20.07 24.17 19.78
CA ASP A 19 -19.17 25.31 19.90
C ASP A 19 -19.86 26.60 19.46
N GLU A 20 -19.39 27.75 19.96
CA GLU A 20 -20.00 29.06 19.66
C GLU A 20 -20.00 29.38 18.15
N ASP A 21 -19.08 28.79 17.38
CA ASP A 21 -18.98 28.92 15.92
C ASP A 21 -19.97 28.03 15.14
N GLY A 22 -20.80 27.25 15.84
CA GLY A 22 -21.79 26.36 15.23
C GLY A 22 -21.18 25.07 14.69
N THR A 23 -20.12 24.59 15.31
CA THR A 23 -19.52 23.27 15.03
C THR A 23 -19.69 22.30 16.19
N VAL A 24 -19.62 21.01 15.88
CA VAL A 24 -19.60 19.94 16.88
C VAL A 24 -18.53 18.94 16.49
N ASN A 25 -17.62 18.63 17.41
CA ASN A 25 -16.55 17.68 17.16
C ASN A 25 -17.04 16.22 17.26
N GLU A 26 -16.32 15.31 16.60
CA GLU A 26 -16.67 13.89 16.63
C GLU A 26 -16.58 13.29 18.03
N GLU A 27 -15.63 13.73 18.84
CA GLU A 27 -15.42 13.21 20.19
C GLU A 27 -16.61 13.48 21.11
N THR A 28 -17.20 14.67 21.04
CA THR A 28 -18.41 15.03 21.81
C THR A 28 -19.60 14.18 21.39
N LEU A 29 -19.76 13.93 20.09
CA LEU A 29 -20.81 13.02 19.59
C LEU A 29 -20.56 11.57 20.04
N ARG A 30 -19.33 11.10 20.02
CA ARG A 30 -18.97 9.75 20.49
C ARG A 30 -19.24 9.59 21.98
N ALA A 31 -18.79 10.55 22.79
CA ALA A 31 -19.00 10.54 24.22
C ALA A 31 -20.51 10.56 24.58
N ALA A 32 -21.31 11.34 23.86
CA ALA A 32 -22.76 11.41 24.07
C ALA A 32 -23.50 10.09 23.81
N PHE A 33 -22.99 9.27 22.89
CA PHE A 33 -23.59 7.98 22.51
C PHE A 33 -22.77 6.76 23.00
N LEU A 34 -21.72 6.97 23.80
CA LEU A 34 -20.80 5.94 24.30
C LEU A 34 -20.19 5.08 23.18
N LEU A 35 -19.82 5.72 22.07
CA LEU A 35 -19.26 5.04 20.90
C LEU A 35 -17.73 4.89 21.04
N GLU A 36 -17.20 3.74 20.61
CA GLU A 36 -15.76 3.51 20.52
C GLU A 36 -15.12 4.44 19.45
N GLN A 37 -13.82 4.70 19.58
CA GLN A 37 -13.10 5.66 18.71
C GLN A 37 -13.10 5.23 17.22
N GLU A 38 -13.15 3.92 16.97
CA GLU A 38 -13.10 3.33 15.63
C GLU A 38 -14.45 3.31 14.90
N VAL A 39 -15.58 3.54 15.61
CA VAL A 39 -16.91 3.46 15.00
C VAL A 39 -17.10 4.61 14.01
N PRO A 40 -17.36 4.40 12.72
CA PRO A 40 -17.65 5.50 11.81
C PRO A 40 -18.97 6.17 12.21
N ILE A 41 -18.95 7.50 12.36
CA ILE A 41 -20.14 8.29 12.67
C ILE A 41 -20.41 9.30 11.55
N GLY A 42 -21.68 9.46 11.22
CA GLY A 42 -22.18 10.50 10.36
C GLY A 42 -23.28 11.28 11.06
N LEU A 43 -23.24 12.61 10.95
CA LEU A 43 -24.28 13.50 11.46
C LEU A 43 -25.13 14.01 10.29
N TYR A 44 -26.45 13.94 10.43
CA TYR A 44 -27.42 14.25 9.40
C TYR A 44 -28.46 15.26 9.90
N ARG A 45 -28.99 16.06 9.00
CA ARG A 45 -30.16 16.94 9.23
C ARG A 45 -31.08 16.85 8.03
N ASN A 46 -32.37 16.58 8.24
CA ASN A 46 -33.34 16.42 7.15
C ASN A 46 -32.88 15.42 6.07
N LYS A 47 -32.26 14.29 6.49
CA LYS A 47 -31.66 13.27 5.62
C LYS A 47 -30.46 13.73 4.78
N LEU A 48 -29.93 14.93 5.02
CA LEU A 48 -28.71 15.44 4.41
C LEU A 48 -27.53 15.25 5.37
N ALA A 49 -26.46 14.62 4.88
CA ALA A 49 -25.21 14.49 5.64
C ALA A 49 -24.57 15.87 5.83
N LEU A 50 -24.11 16.15 7.05
CA LEU A 50 -23.35 17.36 7.33
C LEU A 50 -21.92 17.23 6.81
N LYS A 51 -21.37 18.36 6.37
CA LYS A 51 -19.98 18.43 5.93
C LYS A 51 -19.07 18.29 7.14
N ARG A 52 -18.05 17.44 7.02
CA ARG A 52 -16.92 17.37 7.96
C ARG A 52 -15.76 18.19 7.44
N ARG A 53 -15.05 18.86 8.34
CA ARG A 53 -13.74 19.44 8.06
C ARG A 53 -12.76 19.10 9.17
N ARG A 54 -11.49 19.17 8.84
CA ARG A 54 -10.40 19.06 9.81
C ARG A 54 -10.16 20.45 10.41
N GLN A 55 -10.16 20.54 11.74
CA GLN A 55 -9.82 21.74 12.49
C GLN A 55 -8.71 21.38 13.48
N GLY A 56 -7.46 21.65 13.09
CA GLY A 56 -6.29 21.14 13.81
C GLY A 56 -6.20 19.61 13.74
N ASN A 57 -6.15 18.96 14.91
CA ASN A 57 -6.11 17.50 15.02
C ASN A 57 -7.51 16.86 15.13
N GLU A 58 -8.57 17.66 15.15
CA GLU A 58 -9.94 17.18 15.32
C GLU A 58 -10.74 17.21 14.02
N LEU A 59 -11.72 16.32 13.93
CA LEU A 59 -12.73 16.31 12.89
C LEU A 59 -14.02 16.91 13.46
N VAL A 60 -14.54 17.92 12.78
CA VAL A 60 -15.72 18.68 13.23
C VAL A 60 -16.79 18.70 12.15
N PHE A 61 -18.05 18.63 12.58
CA PHE A 61 -19.23 18.78 11.73
C PHE A 61 -19.68 20.25 11.70
N GLU A 62 -19.95 20.77 10.51
CA GLU A 62 -20.46 22.13 10.32
C GLU A 62 -21.99 22.17 10.30
N LEU A 63 -22.62 22.80 11.32
CA LEU A 63 -24.08 22.78 11.47
C LEU A 63 -24.82 23.79 10.56
N LYS A 64 -24.09 24.78 10.00
CA LYS A 64 -24.59 25.90 9.18
C LYS A 64 -25.68 26.74 9.89
N ALA A 65 -26.19 27.81 9.27
CA ALA A 65 -27.12 28.73 9.92
C ALA A 65 -28.40 28.05 10.48
N ASN A 66 -28.96 28.61 11.56
CA ASN A 66 -30.18 28.14 12.24
C ASN A 66 -30.07 26.70 12.81
N TRP A 67 -28.95 26.41 13.48
CA TRP A 67 -28.70 25.12 14.14
C TRP A 67 -29.32 25.03 15.55
N SER A 68 -29.49 26.16 16.24
CA SER A 68 -30.04 26.19 17.59
C SER A 68 -31.49 25.67 17.62
N GLY A 69 -31.73 24.63 18.43
CA GLY A 69 -33.03 23.96 18.54
C GLY A 69 -33.38 23.04 17.36
N ALA A 70 -32.47 22.83 16.41
CA ALA A 70 -32.69 21.87 15.33
C ALA A 70 -32.40 20.43 15.79
N LYS A 71 -33.16 19.48 15.22
CA LYS A 71 -32.96 18.05 15.42
C LYS A 71 -32.03 17.49 14.36
N PHE A 72 -31.04 16.75 14.82
CA PHE A 72 -30.07 16.04 14.00
C PHE A 72 -30.22 14.55 14.23
N GLU A 73 -29.84 13.77 13.24
CA GLU A 73 -29.78 12.32 13.32
C GLU A 73 -28.31 11.92 13.23
N ILE A 74 -27.81 11.19 14.22
CA ILE A 74 -26.52 10.54 14.12
C ILE A 74 -26.76 9.11 13.64
N LYS A 75 -25.99 8.71 12.63
CA LYS A 75 -25.93 7.32 12.17
C LYS A 75 -24.54 6.81 12.43
N TRP A 76 -24.49 5.62 13.01
CA TRP A 76 -23.27 4.86 13.19
C TRP A 76 -23.57 3.41 12.81
N GLU A 77 -22.59 2.73 12.22
CA GLU A 77 -22.80 1.37 11.74
C GLU A 77 -22.49 0.37 12.87
N GLU A 78 -23.50 -0.01 13.66
CA GLU A 78 -23.41 -1.10 14.64
C GLU A 78 -23.28 -2.49 13.96
N GLU A 79 -23.65 -2.60 12.68
CA GLU A 79 -23.79 -3.85 11.93
C GLU A 79 -22.50 -4.42 11.32
N ARG A 80 -21.35 -4.23 11.99
CA ARG A 80 -20.28 -5.25 11.95
C ARG A 80 -20.34 -6.25 13.11
N ARG A 81 -21.31 -6.09 14.04
CA ARG A 81 -21.61 -7.09 15.09
C ARG A 81 -23.09 -7.43 15.15
N SER A 82 -23.60 -8.21 14.19
CA SER A 82 -24.59 -9.28 14.44
C SER A 82 -25.14 -9.90 13.14
N ARG A 83 -24.92 -11.20 12.93
CA ARG A 83 -25.94 -12.02 12.25
C ARG A 83 -26.87 -12.54 13.32
N LEU A 84 -28.11 -12.06 13.32
CA LEU A 84 -29.22 -12.61 14.11
C LEU A 84 -29.49 -14.05 13.66
N VAL A 85 -29.31 -15.04 14.55
CA VAL A 85 -29.82 -16.40 14.36
C VAL A 85 -31.18 -16.49 15.03
N LYS A 86 -32.22 -16.84 14.28
CA LYS A 86 -33.55 -17.13 14.82
C LYS A 86 -33.47 -18.29 15.82
N SER A 87 -34.15 -18.11 16.94
CA SER A 87 -34.30 -19.06 18.04
C SER A 87 -34.98 -20.36 17.62
N ILE A 88 -34.34 -21.49 17.93
CA ILE A 88 -35.04 -22.72 18.30
C ILE A 88 -34.35 -23.25 19.55
N ASP A 89 -35.13 -23.39 20.62
CA ASP A 89 -34.74 -23.94 21.91
C ASP A 89 -34.12 -25.33 21.79
N GLN A 90 -33.04 -25.57 22.55
CA GLN A 90 -33.00 -26.50 23.69
C GLN A 90 -31.56 -27.00 23.94
N GLY A 91 -31.13 -26.84 25.20
CA GLY A 91 -30.07 -27.64 25.82
C GLY A 91 -28.65 -27.14 25.56
N ALA A 92 -28.15 -26.27 26.44
CA ALA A 92 -26.76 -25.83 26.41
C ALA A 92 -25.76 -27.00 26.57
N PRO A 93 -24.80 -27.19 25.65
CA PRO A 93 -23.52 -27.79 25.98
C PRO A 93 -22.50 -26.69 26.28
N LYS A 94 -21.63 -26.96 27.26
CA LYS A 94 -20.55 -26.09 27.78
C LYS A 94 -19.87 -25.21 26.72
N PRO A 95 -19.47 -23.97 27.07
CA PRO A 95 -18.83 -23.06 26.13
C PRO A 95 -17.61 -23.74 25.51
N LYS A 96 -17.69 -24.02 24.21
CA LYS A 96 -16.52 -24.29 23.41
C LYS A 96 -15.68 -23.02 23.47
N ARG A 97 -14.45 -23.15 23.97
CA ARG A 97 -13.41 -22.12 23.90
C ARG A 97 -13.51 -21.44 22.53
N GLN A 98 -13.64 -20.12 22.54
CA GLN A 98 -13.47 -19.31 21.34
C GLN A 98 -12.20 -19.79 20.63
N LYS A 99 -12.34 -20.07 19.34
CA LYS A 99 -11.19 -20.16 18.46
C LYS A 99 -10.67 -18.71 18.40
N VAL A 100 -9.73 -18.41 19.28
CA VAL A 100 -8.82 -17.28 19.12
C VAL A 100 -8.36 -17.36 17.68
N GLU A 101 -8.65 -16.32 16.87
CA GLU A 101 -7.93 -16.15 15.61
C GLU A 101 -6.47 -16.37 15.95
N PRO A 102 -5.75 -17.28 15.27
CA PRO A 102 -4.38 -17.53 15.64
C PRO A 102 -3.70 -16.17 15.63
N ASP A 103 -3.14 -15.78 16.79
CA ASP A 103 -2.09 -14.77 16.83
C ASP A 103 -1.27 -15.02 15.57
N MET A 104 -1.19 -14.05 14.66
CA MET A 104 -0.26 -14.16 13.55
C MET A 104 1.09 -14.35 14.22
N LYS A 105 1.50 -15.61 14.36
CA LYS A 105 2.86 -15.93 14.76
C LYS A 105 3.68 -15.20 13.72
N ASP A 106 4.50 -14.26 14.17
CA ASP A 106 5.54 -13.67 13.36
C ASP A 106 6.13 -14.80 12.53
N LEU A 107 5.88 -14.77 11.23
CA LEU A 107 6.38 -15.81 10.35
C LEU A 107 7.89 -15.70 10.48
N PRO A 108 8.59 -16.74 10.96
CA PRO A 108 10.02 -16.64 11.16
C PRO A 108 10.65 -16.27 9.83
N VAL A 109 11.27 -15.09 9.78
CA VAL A 109 12.03 -14.62 8.62
C VAL A 109 13.43 -15.17 8.77
N ASP A 110 13.95 -15.76 7.69
CA ASP A 110 15.35 -16.15 7.65
C ASP A 110 16.23 -14.89 7.75
N GLY A 111 17.16 -14.89 8.71
CA GLY A 111 18.04 -13.74 8.94
C GLY A 111 18.93 -13.44 7.73
N ASP A 112 19.27 -14.45 6.93
CA ASP A 112 20.09 -14.30 5.73
C ASP A 112 19.28 -13.60 4.61
N ILE A 113 18.02 -14.00 4.42
CA ILE A 113 17.10 -13.34 3.48
C ILE A 113 16.90 -11.88 3.88
N LEU A 114 16.72 -11.61 5.18
CA LEU A 114 16.56 -10.24 5.67
C LEU A 114 17.79 -9.38 5.38
N ALA A 115 18.99 -9.91 5.66
CA ALA A 115 20.23 -9.20 5.41
C ALA A 115 20.44 -8.88 3.91
N GLU A 116 20.12 -9.83 3.04
CA GLU A 116 20.20 -9.63 1.59
C GLU A 116 19.17 -8.62 1.10
N VAL A 117 17.92 -8.72 1.55
CA VAL A 117 16.85 -7.80 1.12
C VAL A 117 17.12 -6.38 1.64
N GLN A 118 17.68 -6.23 2.86
CA GLN A 118 17.92 -4.93 3.52
C GLN A 118 18.77 -3.98 2.69
N GLN A 119 19.71 -4.49 1.91
CA GLN A 119 20.56 -3.66 1.06
C GLN A 119 19.78 -2.91 -0.03
N TYR A 120 18.57 -3.36 -0.38
CA TYR A 120 17.70 -2.76 -1.40
C TYR A 120 16.69 -1.76 -0.84
N CYS A 121 16.70 -1.49 0.48
CA CYS A 121 15.85 -0.45 1.06
C CYS A 121 16.45 0.94 0.79
N LEU A 122 16.04 1.53 -0.33
CA LEU A 122 16.44 2.88 -0.72
C LEU A 122 15.34 3.89 -0.41
N TYR A 123 15.71 5.15 -0.26
CA TYR A 123 14.77 6.22 0.01
C TYR A 123 15.23 7.59 -0.50
N PHE A 124 14.29 8.52 -0.68
CA PHE A 124 14.57 9.95 -0.78
C PHE A 124 13.85 10.71 0.34
N ILE A 125 14.25 11.97 0.52
CA ILE A 125 13.76 12.86 1.58
C ILE A 125 12.91 13.93 0.90
N VAL A 126 11.65 14.08 1.30
CA VAL A 126 10.73 15.10 0.77
C VAL A 126 10.79 16.39 1.58
N ASP A 127 10.82 16.25 2.91
CA ASP A 127 11.01 17.31 3.89
C ASP A 127 11.93 16.82 5.02
N ASP A 128 12.22 17.65 6.02
CA ASP A 128 13.20 17.34 7.07
C ASP A 128 12.93 16.04 7.87
N PHE A 129 11.74 15.44 7.76
CA PHE A 129 11.34 14.28 8.58
C PHE A 129 10.62 13.16 7.82
N CYS A 130 10.41 13.27 6.51
CA CYS A 130 9.57 12.34 5.77
C CYS A 130 10.35 11.67 4.64
N LYS A 131 10.64 10.38 4.83
CA LYS A 131 11.25 9.52 3.83
C LYS A 131 10.20 8.89 2.93
N ARG A 132 10.59 8.69 1.68
CA ARG A 132 9.80 7.95 0.68
C ARG A 132 10.62 6.82 0.12
N ASN A 133 10.01 5.65 0.06
CA ASN A 133 10.65 4.44 -0.41
C ASN A 133 10.99 4.51 -1.90
N VAL A 134 12.13 3.92 -2.24
CA VAL A 134 12.58 3.68 -3.61
C VAL A 134 12.99 2.23 -3.71
N VAL A 135 12.49 1.54 -4.72
CA VAL A 135 12.78 0.13 -4.97
C VAL A 135 13.68 0.03 -6.20
N PRO A 136 14.93 -0.45 -6.06
CA PRO A 136 15.78 -0.69 -7.22
C PRO A 136 15.17 -1.79 -8.10
N LEU A 137 15.22 -1.59 -9.43
CA LEU A 137 14.71 -2.54 -10.42
C LEU A 137 15.87 -3.18 -11.20
N THR A 138 16.86 -2.36 -11.55
CA THR A 138 18.10 -2.72 -12.24
C THR A 138 19.24 -1.86 -11.68
N PRO A 139 20.51 -2.07 -12.10
CA PRO A 139 21.59 -1.18 -11.68
C PRO A 139 21.32 0.30 -11.99
N ARG A 140 20.61 0.63 -13.08
CA ARG A 140 20.38 2.02 -13.49
C ARG A 140 18.96 2.53 -13.31
N LEU A 141 18.01 1.65 -12.99
CA LEU A 141 16.59 2.00 -12.85
C LEU A 141 16.06 1.63 -11.48
N ALA A 142 15.25 2.52 -10.90
CA ALA A 142 14.50 2.30 -9.69
C ALA A 142 13.06 2.80 -9.86
N ALA A 143 12.19 2.47 -8.90
CA ALA A 143 10.80 2.91 -8.91
C ALA A 143 10.34 3.37 -7.53
N THR A 144 9.35 4.26 -7.51
CA THR A 144 8.63 4.70 -6.30
C THR A 144 7.14 4.84 -6.62
N SER A 145 6.28 4.87 -5.61
CA SER A 145 4.84 5.07 -5.83
C SER A 145 4.55 6.47 -6.36
N ARG A 146 3.54 6.57 -7.24
CA ARG A 146 2.97 7.81 -7.75
C ARG A 146 1.74 8.18 -6.94
N SER A 147 1.92 8.39 -5.64
CA SER A 147 0.84 8.71 -4.70
C SER A 147 1.22 9.85 -3.75
N GLY A 148 0.22 10.45 -3.11
CA GLY A 148 0.42 11.56 -2.18
C GLY A 148 1.25 12.70 -2.78
N GLU A 149 2.31 13.09 -2.08
CA GLU A 149 3.22 14.18 -2.50
C GLU A 149 4.04 13.84 -3.76
N ASN A 150 4.23 12.54 -4.04
CA ASN A 150 4.96 12.09 -5.23
C ASN A 150 4.18 12.38 -6.53
N LEU A 151 2.90 12.73 -6.45
CA LEU A 151 2.10 13.17 -7.61
C LEU A 151 2.67 14.42 -8.28
N SER A 152 3.42 15.24 -7.53
CA SER A 152 4.02 16.47 -8.04
C SER A 152 5.25 16.22 -8.93
N PHE A 153 5.82 15.01 -8.95
CA PHE A 153 6.99 14.71 -9.77
C PHE A 153 6.65 14.66 -11.27
N GLU A 154 7.47 15.37 -12.04
CA GLU A 154 7.45 15.46 -13.48
C GLU A 154 8.70 14.83 -14.10
N ILE A 155 8.61 14.43 -15.38
CA ILE A 155 9.75 13.89 -16.12
C ILE A 155 10.85 14.96 -16.21
N GLY A 156 12.07 14.58 -15.82
CA GLY A 156 13.23 15.47 -15.75
C GLY A 156 13.57 15.93 -14.34
N ASP A 157 12.65 15.78 -13.37
CA ASP A 157 12.94 16.11 -11.97
C ASP A 157 14.09 15.26 -11.43
N VAL A 158 14.94 15.87 -10.61
CA VAL A 158 16.16 15.24 -10.08
C VAL A 158 16.04 15.03 -8.58
N ILE A 159 16.30 13.80 -8.14
CA ILE A 159 16.11 13.34 -6.77
C ILE A 159 17.41 12.71 -6.26
N SER A 160 17.78 13.01 -5.01
CA SER A 160 18.86 12.32 -4.31
C SER A 160 18.30 11.11 -3.55
N ILE A 161 18.87 9.94 -3.83
CA ILE A 161 18.46 8.66 -3.25
C ILE A 161 19.57 8.16 -2.32
N TYR A 162 19.16 7.62 -1.16
CA TYR A 162 20.00 7.16 -0.08
C TYR A 162 19.67 5.70 0.27
N SER A 163 20.57 5.02 0.97
CA SER A 163 20.35 3.66 1.47
C SER A 163 20.12 3.67 2.98
N SER A 164 19.18 2.84 3.46
CA SER A 164 19.02 2.62 4.90
C SER A 164 20.17 1.80 5.50
N PHE A 165 20.86 1.02 4.67
CA PHE A 165 21.94 0.12 5.06
C PHE A 165 23.33 0.78 4.98
N ASP A 166 23.64 1.41 3.85
CA ASP A 166 24.92 2.12 3.67
C ASP A 166 24.74 3.64 3.74
N LYS A 167 25.17 4.24 4.86
CA LYS A 167 25.08 5.70 5.07
C LYS A 167 25.93 6.53 4.11
N LYS A 168 26.91 5.92 3.43
CA LYS A 168 27.73 6.60 2.41
C LYS A 168 27.10 6.52 1.02
N PHE A 169 26.14 5.63 0.83
CA PHE A 169 25.46 5.48 -0.45
C PHE A 169 24.59 6.70 -0.72
N LYS A 170 24.86 7.36 -1.84
CA LYS A 170 24.06 8.43 -2.40
C LYS A 170 24.11 8.32 -3.91
N VAL A 171 22.94 8.28 -4.55
CA VAL A 171 22.78 8.26 -6.00
C VAL A 171 21.90 9.42 -6.42
N THR A 172 22.30 10.14 -7.46
CA THR A 172 21.46 11.17 -8.07
C THR A 172 20.70 10.54 -9.21
N ALA A 173 19.37 10.73 -9.25
CA ALA A 173 18.52 10.13 -10.26
C ALA A 173 17.54 11.14 -10.85
N SER A 174 17.18 10.97 -12.11
CA SER A 174 16.11 11.73 -12.76
C SER A 174 14.85 10.90 -12.92
N VAL A 175 13.69 11.55 -12.85
CA VAL A 175 12.42 10.97 -13.26
C VAL A 175 12.43 10.82 -14.78
N VAL A 176 12.32 9.58 -15.27
CA VAL A 176 12.37 9.30 -16.71
C VAL A 176 11.03 8.83 -17.27
N LYS A 177 10.14 8.33 -16.41
CA LYS A 177 8.81 7.88 -16.83
C LYS A 177 7.84 7.89 -15.65
N CYS A 178 6.62 8.32 -15.91
CA CYS A 178 5.49 8.16 -14.99
C CYS A 178 4.51 7.18 -15.62
N ILE A 179 4.14 6.13 -14.89
CA ILE A 179 3.23 5.08 -15.33
C ILE A 179 1.94 5.21 -14.50
N ASP A 180 1.10 6.18 -14.86
CA ASP A 180 -0.10 6.56 -14.09
C ASP A 180 -1.02 5.36 -13.85
N MET A 181 -1.22 4.50 -14.86
CA MET A 181 -2.08 3.31 -14.75
C MET A 181 -1.62 2.30 -13.68
N LEU A 182 -0.33 2.33 -13.32
CA LEU A 182 0.24 1.47 -12.28
C LEU A 182 0.51 2.23 -10.97
N ASP A 183 0.29 3.54 -10.90
CA ASP A 183 0.71 4.39 -9.79
C ASP A 183 2.22 4.28 -9.49
N ILE A 184 3.06 4.29 -10.54
CA ILE A 184 4.52 4.15 -10.42
C ILE A 184 5.25 5.29 -11.13
N ILE A 185 6.34 5.77 -10.50
CA ILE A 185 7.34 6.64 -11.10
C ILE A 185 8.63 5.83 -11.29
N ILE A 186 9.25 5.96 -12.46
CA ILE A 186 10.54 5.35 -12.81
C ILE A 186 11.64 6.39 -12.74
N LEU A 187 12.69 6.04 -12.01
CA LEU A 187 13.88 6.85 -11.78
C LEU A 187 15.07 6.22 -12.51
N GLN A 188 15.87 7.03 -13.19
CA GLN A 188 17.12 6.61 -13.79
C GLN A 188 18.30 7.26 -13.08
N SER A 189 19.26 6.45 -12.68
CA SER A 189 20.50 6.97 -12.10
C SER A 189 21.31 7.78 -13.10
N LEU A 190 21.89 8.89 -12.64
CA LEU A 190 22.77 9.78 -13.38
C LEU A 190 24.25 9.50 -13.11
N ASP A 191 24.62 9.00 -11.92
CA ASP A 191 26.01 8.97 -11.46
C ASP A 191 26.49 7.57 -11.02
N ALA A 192 25.67 6.76 -10.36
CA ALA A 192 26.10 5.48 -9.79
C ALA A 192 24.98 4.43 -9.74
N ASP A 193 25.33 3.16 -9.68
CA ASP A 193 24.34 2.09 -9.73
C ASP A 193 23.54 1.98 -8.43
N PHE A 194 22.22 1.76 -8.54
CA PHE A 194 21.35 1.53 -7.39
C PHE A 194 21.62 0.20 -6.70
N CYS A 195 21.93 -0.82 -7.50
CA CYS A 195 22.21 -2.17 -7.07
C CYS A 195 23.07 -2.88 -8.11
N LYS A 196 23.62 -4.05 -7.77
CA LYS A 196 24.44 -4.84 -8.70
C LYS A 196 23.62 -5.79 -9.58
N LYS A 197 22.42 -6.17 -9.13
CA LYS A 197 21.58 -7.20 -9.75
C LYS A 197 20.46 -6.56 -10.58
N ASN A 198 20.04 -7.25 -11.62
CA ASN A 198 18.80 -6.91 -12.32
C ASN A 198 17.62 -7.60 -11.64
N LEU A 199 17.09 -6.97 -10.60
CA LEU A 199 16.04 -7.53 -9.75
C LEU A 199 14.74 -7.81 -10.51
N VAL A 200 14.41 -6.98 -11.50
CA VAL A 200 13.16 -7.10 -12.25
C VAL A 200 13.17 -8.26 -13.27
N PHE A 201 14.35 -8.68 -13.76
CA PHE A 201 14.45 -9.82 -14.69
C PHE A 201 14.20 -11.16 -14.00
N ASN A 202 14.54 -11.26 -12.71
CA ASN A 202 14.33 -12.45 -11.90
C ASN A 202 13.06 -12.33 -11.05
N SER A 203 12.08 -11.52 -11.49
CA SER A 203 10.84 -11.32 -10.73
C SER A 203 9.90 -12.52 -10.86
N THR A 204 9.19 -12.82 -9.78
CA THR A 204 8.22 -13.91 -9.71
C THR A 204 6.79 -13.35 -9.73
N ILE A 205 5.89 -14.00 -10.46
CA ILE A 205 4.44 -13.74 -10.34
C ILE A 205 3.93 -14.59 -9.18
N PRO A 206 3.46 -13.99 -8.07
CA PRO A 206 3.07 -14.77 -6.90
C PRO A 206 1.71 -15.45 -7.08
N GLU A 207 1.61 -16.64 -6.50
CA GLU A 207 0.36 -17.39 -6.36
C GLU A 207 -0.36 -16.98 -5.06
N ILE A 208 -1.68 -17.19 -5.00
CA ILE A 208 -2.45 -17.00 -3.76
C ILE A 208 -1.91 -17.94 -2.68
N GLY A 209 -1.66 -17.40 -1.48
CA GLY A 209 -1.06 -18.11 -0.36
C GLY A 209 0.47 -18.01 -0.31
N THR A 210 1.12 -17.47 -1.35
CA THR A 210 2.57 -17.20 -1.33
C THR A 210 2.88 -16.23 -0.19
N LYS A 211 3.87 -16.57 0.63
CA LYS A 211 4.36 -15.66 1.66
C LYS A 211 5.15 -14.54 1.02
N ASN A 212 5.04 -13.36 1.61
CA ASN A 212 5.80 -12.20 1.18
C ASN A 212 6.50 -11.53 2.35
N LEU A 213 7.66 -10.95 2.05
CA LEU A 213 8.41 -10.06 2.89
C LEU A 213 8.31 -8.65 2.31
N GLN A 214 7.97 -7.68 3.14
CA GLN A 214 7.86 -6.28 2.75
C GLN A 214 8.76 -5.41 3.59
N MET A 215 9.40 -4.45 2.94
CA MET A 215 10.35 -3.58 3.60
C MET A 215 10.37 -2.19 3.00
N GLY A 216 10.49 -1.23 3.91
CA GLY A 216 10.61 0.18 3.61
C GLY A 216 10.48 1.05 4.86
N TYR A 217 10.37 2.34 4.64
CA TYR A 217 10.02 3.34 5.64
C TYR A 217 8.50 3.49 5.78
N SER A 218 8.05 3.56 7.02
CA SER A 218 6.71 3.92 7.44
C SER A 218 6.79 5.11 8.38
N VAL A 219 5.71 5.88 8.48
CA VAL A 219 5.63 7.01 9.40
C VAL A 219 4.58 6.68 10.45
N ASP A 220 4.94 6.86 11.72
CA ASP A 220 4.00 6.69 12.83
C ASP A 220 3.07 7.91 12.97
N ASP A 221 2.11 7.81 13.90
CA ASP A 221 1.16 8.89 14.19
C ASP A 221 1.81 10.20 14.66
N LEU A 222 3.10 10.16 15.04
CA LEU A 222 3.88 11.31 15.48
C LEU A 222 4.72 11.93 14.35
N GLY A 223 4.63 11.40 13.13
CA GLY A 223 5.41 11.88 12.00
C GLY A 223 6.85 11.37 11.97
N ILE A 224 7.17 10.31 12.73
CA ILE A 224 8.52 9.77 12.81
C ILE A 224 8.68 8.61 11.82
N ASP A 225 9.71 8.69 10.97
CA ASP A 225 10.10 7.62 10.06
C ASP A 225 10.69 6.41 10.80
N HIS A 226 10.08 5.25 10.61
CA HIS A 226 10.59 3.96 11.05
C HIS A 226 10.91 3.08 9.84
N HIS A 227 12.10 2.50 9.83
CA HIS A 227 12.41 1.41 8.91
C HIS A 227 11.72 0.15 9.42
N LEU A 228 10.77 -0.38 8.64
CA LEU A 228 9.93 -1.50 9.05
C LEU A 228 10.07 -2.69 8.11
N LEU A 229 10.00 -3.86 8.70
CA LEU A 229 9.85 -5.14 8.03
C LEU A 229 8.48 -5.70 8.38
N SER A 230 7.76 -6.19 7.38
CA SER A 230 6.48 -6.86 7.56
C SER A 230 6.44 -8.15 6.76
N THR A 231 5.76 -9.16 7.29
CA THR A 231 5.52 -10.42 6.60
C THR A 231 4.04 -10.58 6.32
N GLY A 232 3.70 -11.10 5.16
CA GLY A 232 2.33 -11.32 4.77
C GLY A 232 2.15 -12.57 3.94
N VAL A 233 0.90 -12.77 3.51
CA VAL A 233 0.54 -13.73 2.47
C VAL A 233 -0.22 -13.04 1.36
N VAL A 234 -0.03 -13.51 0.12
CA VAL A 234 -0.84 -13.07 -1.03
C VAL A 234 -2.25 -13.60 -0.86
N ALA A 235 -3.21 -12.69 -0.70
CA ALA A 235 -4.60 -13.02 -0.38
C ALA A 235 -5.46 -13.21 -1.64
N SER A 236 -5.24 -12.40 -2.68
CA SER A 236 -5.96 -12.50 -3.94
C SER A 236 -5.25 -11.76 -5.07
N HIS A 237 -5.55 -12.13 -6.31
CA HIS A 237 -5.34 -11.27 -7.47
C HIS A 237 -6.48 -10.26 -7.54
N TRP A 238 -6.14 -8.98 -7.68
CA TRP A 238 -7.14 -7.91 -7.88
C TRP A 238 -7.35 -7.67 -9.37
N THR A 239 -6.25 -7.53 -10.11
CA THR A 239 -6.23 -7.42 -11.56
C THR A 239 -5.07 -8.26 -12.11
N LEU A 240 -4.92 -8.34 -13.43
CA LEU A 240 -3.71 -8.89 -14.05
C LEU A 240 -2.43 -8.13 -13.63
N THR A 241 -2.58 -6.92 -13.06
CA THR A 241 -1.47 -6.04 -12.69
C THR A 241 -1.16 -5.97 -11.20
N ARG A 242 -2.15 -6.28 -10.34
CA ARG A 242 -2.09 -6.04 -8.91
C ARG A 242 -2.57 -7.25 -8.11
N TYR A 243 -1.96 -7.47 -6.95
CA TYR A 243 -2.45 -8.41 -5.95
C TYR A 243 -2.61 -7.74 -4.59
N THR A 244 -3.40 -8.38 -3.71
CA THR A 244 -3.57 -7.94 -2.33
C THR A 244 -2.79 -8.84 -1.37
N GLY A 245 -2.20 -8.23 -0.32
CA GLY A 245 -1.46 -8.95 0.72
C GLY A 245 -1.70 -8.37 2.11
N SER A 246 -1.29 -9.08 3.17
CA SER A 246 -1.43 -8.58 4.55
C SER A 246 -0.16 -7.92 5.08
N THR A 247 -0.18 -6.65 5.49
CA THR A 247 1.05 -5.90 5.86
C THR A 247 0.71 -4.55 6.50
N CYS A 248 1.73 -3.84 6.99
CA CYS A 248 1.64 -2.44 7.38
C CYS A 248 1.68 -1.47 6.18
N PHE A 249 1.46 -0.19 6.47
CA PHE A 249 1.50 0.89 5.50
C PHE A 249 2.91 1.48 5.37
N TYR A 250 3.36 1.76 4.14
CA TYR A 250 4.68 2.29 3.85
C TYR A 250 4.60 3.50 2.92
N ASN A 251 5.29 4.58 3.27
CA ASN A 251 5.26 5.83 2.53
C ASN A 251 6.09 5.74 1.25
N GLY A 252 5.49 6.01 0.09
CA GLY A 252 6.19 5.93 -1.20
C GLY A 252 6.35 4.50 -1.75
N GLY A 253 5.73 3.51 -1.10
CA GLY A 253 5.66 2.13 -1.58
C GLY A 253 6.81 1.20 -1.14
N ALA A 254 6.49 0.19 -0.33
CA ALA A 254 7.45 -0.84 0.07
C ALA A 254 7.86 -1.75 -1.09
N SER A 255 9.10 -2.24 -1.00
CA SER A 255 9.55 -3.39 -1.79
C SER A 255 8.92 -4.67 -1.26
N CYS A 256 8.53 -5.60 -2.16
CA CYS A 256 7.89 -6.86 -1.79
C CYS A 256 8.60 -8.06 -2.43
N TRP A 257 8.95 -9.05 -1.60
CA TRP A 257 9.88 -10.13 -1.92
C TRP A 257 9.32 -11.51 -1.55
N ASP A 258 9.65 -12.54 -2.33
CA ASP A 258 9.34 -13.93 -1.98
C ASP A 258 10.41 -14.53 -1.03
N GLU A 259 10.20 -15.78 -0.60
CA GLU A 259 11.16 -16.52 0.26
C GLU A 259 12.47 -16.88 -0.46
N ASN A 260 12.60 -16.61 -1.77
CA ASN A 260 13.79 -16.87 -2.58
C ASN A 260 14.50 -15.58 -3.00
N GLU A 261 14.23 -14.46 -2.32
CA GLU A 261 14.82 -13.14 -2.58
C GLU A 261 14.45 -12.55 -3.95
N HIS A 262 13.38 -13.04 -4.59
CA HIS A 262 12.89 -12.46 -5.83
C HIS A 262 11.94 -11.30 -5.56
N LEU A 263 12.15 -10.19 -6.26
CA LEU A 263 11.25 -9.05 -6.22
C LEU A 263 9.92 -9.44 -6.87
N MET A 264 8.86 -9.47 -6.08
CA MET A 264 7.50 -9.69 -6.58
C MET A 264 6.84 -8.39 -7.04
N GLY A 265 7.14 -7.27 -6.39
CA GLY A 265 6.49 -6.01 -6.72
C GLY A 265 6.76 -4.87 -5.76
N ILE A 266 6.00 -3.79 -5.94
CA ILE A 266 6.05 -2.56 -5.15
C ILE A 266 4.66 -2.29 -4.59
N GLN A 267 4.57 -2.03 -3.29
CA GLN A 267 3.31 -1.59 -2.68
C GLN A 267 2.92 -0.22 -3.22
N VAL A 268 1.64 -0.06 -3.55
CA VAL A 268 1.08 1.23 -3.94
C VAL A 268 -0.12 1.55 -3.07
N GLU A 269 -0.42 2.84 -2.95
CA GLU A 269 -1.68 3.26 -2.36
C GLU A 269 -2.85 2.77 -3.23
N VAL A 270 -3.89 2.28 -2.56
CA VAL A 270 -5.16 2.05 -3.23
C VAL A 270 -5.79 3.42 -3.42
N GLY A 271 -5.80 3.93 -4.66
CA GLY A 271 -6.59 5.11 -5.00
C GLY A 271 -8.06 4.93 -4.62
N GLU A 272 -8.84 6.01 -4.64
CA GLU A 272 -10.30 5.99 -4.45
C GLU A 272 -11.05 5.26 -5.60
N GLU A 273 -10.53 4.16 -6.13
CA GLU A 273 -11.30 3.27 -6.97
C GLU A 273 -12.40 2.65 -6.10
N GLN A 274 -13.57 3.27 -6.19
CA GLN A 274 -14.84 2.78 -5.68
C GLN A 274 -15.01 1.32 -6.11
N HIS A 275 -14.80 0.40 -5.18
CA HIS A 275 -15.53 -0.85 -5.24
C HIS A 275 -17.03 -0.54 -5.15
N ASP A 276 -17.86 -1.38 -5.78
CA ASP A 276 -19.33 -1.40 -5.67
C ASP A 276 -19.87 -1.42 -4.21
N THR A 277 -18.98 -1.50 -3.21
CA THR A 277 -19.26 -1.42 -1.78
C THR A 277 -18.99 -0.05 -1.15
N GLY A 278 -18.64 0.98 -1.92
CA GLY A 278 -18.63 2.39 -1.49
C GLY A 278 -17.65 2.75 -0.35
N THR A 279 -16.70 1.87 -0.02
CA THR A 279 -15.72 2.09 1.05
C THR A 279 -14.32 2.20 0.47
N PRO A 280 -13.60 3.33 0.65
CA PRO A 280 -12.20 3.42 0.27
C PRO A 280 -11.40 2.42 1.11
N TYR A 281 -10.51 1.66 0.47
CA TYR A 281 -9.55 0.83 1.16
C TYR A 281 -8.55 1.74 1.87
N THR A 282 -8.85 2.11 3.12
CA THR A 282 -7.79 2.49 4.05
C THR A 282 -7.07 1.21 4.46
N ALA A 283 -5.75 1.28 4.68
CA ALA A 283 -4.93 0.17 5.19
C ALA A 283 -5.40 -0.36 6.58
N SER A 284 -6.50 0.15 7.13
CA SER A 284 -7.15 -0.28 8.38
C SER A 284 -7.70 -1.71 8.35
N GLY A 285 -7.72 -2.37 7.19
CA GLY A 285 -8.02 -3.81 7.07
C GLY A 285 -6.80 -4.73 7.06
N GLY A 286 -5.59 -4.18 7.26
CA GLY A 286 -4.33 -4.90 7.13
C GLY A 286 -4.02 -5.39 5.72
N ARG A 287 -4.76 -4.92 4.69
CA ARG A 287 -4.56 -5.29 3.28
C ARG A 287 -3.83 -4.18 2.52
N CYS A 288 -2.81 -4.54 1.77
CA CYS A 288 -2.13 -3.66 0.82
C CYS A 288 -2.41 -4.06 -0.63
N CYS A 289 -2.14 -3.14 -1.56
CA CYS A 289 -2.08 -3.44 -2.99
C CYS A 289 -0.62 -3.41 -3.45
N ILE A 290 -0.22 -4.41 -4.24
CA ILE A 290 1.13 -4.52 -4.76
C ILE A 290 1.07 -4.63 -6.28
N VAL A 291 1.81 -3.75 -6.96
CA VAL A 291 2.02 -3.79 -8.41
C VAL A 291 3.12 -4.78 -8.71
N LEU A 292 2.84 -5.73 -9.60
CA LEU A 292 3.79 -6.78 -9.97
C LEU A 292 5.02 -6.21 -10.67
N ALA A 293 6.21 -6.64 -10.25
CA ALA A 293 7.49 -6.28 -10.86
C ALA A 293 7.54 -6.66 -12.35
N HIS A 294 6.92 -7.77 -12.73
CA HIS A 294 6.76 -8.19 -14.13
C HIS A 294 6.04 -7.13 -14.99
N ASN A 295 5.01 -6.47 -14.44
CA ASN A 295 4.26 -5.45 -15.18
C ASN A 295 5.00 -4.13 -15.25
N ILE A 296 5.77 -3.79 -14.20
CA ILE A 296 6.71 -2.68 -14.24
C ILE A 296 7.73 -2.93 -15.34
N PHE A 297 8.33 -4.13 -15.38
CA PHE A 297 9.30 -4.53 -16.40
C PHE A 297 8.77 -4.32 -17.82
N ASN A 298 7.56 -4.80 -18.12
CA ASN A 298 6.96 -4.66 -19.44
C ASN A 298 6.77 -3.19 -19.87
N ASN A 299 6.63 -2.28 -18.90
CA ASN A 299 6.48 -0.85 -19.14
C ASN A 299 7.80 -0.07 -19.16
N ILE A 300 8.96 -0.71 -18.94
CA ILE A 300 10.26 -0.03 -18.97
C ILE A 300 11.25 -0.66 -19.96
N ARG A 301 10.79 -1.59 -20.80
CA ARG A 301 11.66 -2.32 -21.74
C ARG A 301 12.44 -1.41 -22.67
N GLU A 302 11.82 -0.32 -23.09
CA GLU A 302 12.43 0.69 -23.96
C GLU A 302 13.52 1.53 -23.26
N LEU A 303 13.54 1.53 -21.92
CA LEU A 303 14.54 2.24 -21.11
C LEU A 303 15.76 1.35 -20.79
N LEU A 304 15.67 0.05 -21.08
CA LEU A 304 16.74 -0.90 -20.84
C LEU A 304 17.74 -0.88 -22.00
N PRO A 305 19.04 -1.12 -21.73
CA PRO A 305 20.01 -1.26 -22.79
C PRO A 305 19.58 -2.40 -23.74
N PRO A 306 19.79 -2.25 -25.05
CA PRO A 306 19.47 -3.31 -26.01
C PRO A 306 20.24 -4.57 -25.60
N VAL A 307 19.52 -5.69 -25.51
CA VAL A 307 20.12 -6.99 -25.23
C VAL A 307 21.12 -7.27 -26.34
N ARG A 308 22.41 -7.13 -26.06
CA ARG A 308 23.49 -7.57 -26.95
C ARG A 308 23.60 -9.08 -26.87
N GLY A 309 22.56 -9.75 -27.36
CA GLY A 309 22.64 -11.13 -27.79
C GLY A 309 22.68 -11.11 -29.31
N ASN A 310 23.82 -11.46 -29.90
CA ASN A 310 23.85 -11.90 -31.30
C ASN A 310 23.09 -13.23 -31.36
N VAL A 311 21.76 -13.18 -31.32
CA VAL A 311 20.96 -14.27 -31.84
C VAL A 311 20.87 -13.99 -33.34
N CYS A 312 21.88 -14.41 -34.09
CA CYS A 312 21.67 -14.74 -35.48
C CYS A 312 20.70 -15.92 -35.48
N ILE A 313 19.39 -15.64 -35.57
CA ILE A 313 18.45 -16.64 -36.02
C ILE A 313 18.79 -16.82 -37.51
N GLN A 314 19.69 -17.75 -37.81
CA GLN A 314 19.70 -18.36 -39.13
C GLN A 314 18.39 -19.13 -39.23
N LEU A 315 17.40 -18.50 -39.86
CA LEU A 315 16.29 -19.24 -40.43
C LEU A 315 16.89 -19.97 -41.63
N ASP A 316 17.41 -21.17 -41.38
CA ASP A 316 17.63 -22.13 -42.45
C ASP A 316 16.24 -22.51 -42.97
N SER A 317 15.82 -21.78 -43.99
CA SER A 317 14.70 -22.17 -44.83
C SER A 317 15.20 -23.27 -45.75
N ASP A 318 15.27 -24.49 -45.23
CA ASP A 318 15.31 -25.67 -46.07
C ASP A 318 14.12 -26.56 -45.70
N ASP A 319 13.28 -26.73 -46.70
CA ASP A 319 12.23 -27.71 -46.78
C ASP A 319 12.78 -29.13 -46.49
N ASP A 320 11.88 -29.93 -45.92
CA ASP A 320 11.89 -31.39 -45.86
C ASP A 320 12.67 -32.07 -44.71
N ASP A 321 11.85 -32.72 -43.87
CA ASP A 321 12.10 -33.89 -43.03
C ASP A 321 12.81 -33.74 -41.66
N ALA A 322 11.97 -33.97 -40.63
CA ALA A 322 12.23 -34.69 -39.37
C ALA A 322 13.19 -34.10 -38.32
N ASP A 323 12.66 -34.02 -37.09
CA ASP A 323 13.35 -33.98 -35.79
C ASP A 323 14.32 -32.81 -35.54
N ASN A 324 13.76 -31.67 -35.10
CA ASN A 324 14.56 -30.61 -34.47
C ASN A 324 14.70 -30.86 -32.95
N ASP A 325 15.74 -31.61 -32.59
CA ASP A 325 16.37 -31.50 -31.29
C ASP A 325 17.02 -30.11 -31.16
N ILE A 326 16.57 -29.33 -30.18
CA ILE A 326 17.19 -28.05 -29.84
C ILE A 326 18.55 -28.34 -29.19
N HIS A 327 19.62 -28.24 -29.97
CA HIS A 327 20.98 -28.16 -29.43
C HIS A 327 21.27 -26.72 -29.01
N VAL A 328 21.23 -26.48 -27.69
CA VAL A 328 21.85 -25.30 -27.09
C VAL A 328 23.36 -25.52 -27.08
N ILE A 329 24.10 -24.73 -27.86
CA ILE A 329 25.56 -24.67 -27.79
C ILE A 329 25.92 -23.48 -26.89
N ASP A 330 26.36 -23.77 -25.66
CA ASP A 330 27.01 -22.79 -24.80
C ASP A 330 28.42 -22.51 -25.33
N GLU A 331 28.63 -21.34 -25.95
CA GLU A 331 30.00 -20.85 -26.17
C GLU A 331 30.52 -20.19 -24.88
N VAL A 332 31.32 -20.96 -24.16
CA VAL A 332 32.22 -20.48 -23.11
C VAL A 332 33.32 -19.63 -23.76
N THR A 333 33.20 -18.31 -23.69
CA THR A 333 34.34 -17.42 -23.98
C THR A 333 35.15 -17.22 -22.70
N ASN A 334 36.07 -18.17 -22.46
CA ASN A 334 37.28 -17.88 -21.69
C ASN A 334 38.20 -17.01 -22.56
N GLY A 335 38.60 -15.86 -22.06
CA GLY A 335 39.57 -15.01 -22.74
C GLY A 335 40.06 -13.85 -21.87
N THR A 336 41.03 -14.15 -21.00
CA THR A 336 42.04 -13.20 -20.52
C THR A 336 42.91 -12.72 -21.68
N ASP A 337 43.00 -11.41 -21.89
CA ASP A 337 44.19 -10.58 -21.60
C ASP A 337 43.85 -9.09 -21.65
#